data_AF-A0A2V9UQ63-F1
#
_entry.id   AF-A0A2V9UQ63-F1
#
_cell.length_a   1.000
_cell.length_b   1.000
_cell.length_c   1.000
_cell.angle_alpha   90.00
_cell.angle_beta   90.00
_cell.angle_gamma   90.00
#
_symmetry.space_group_name_H-M   'P 1'
#
loop_
_entity.id
_entity.type
_entity.pdbx_description
1 polymer ?
#
loop_
_entity_poly.entity_id
_entity_poly.type
_entity_poly.pdbx_seq_one_letter_code
_entity_poly.pdbx_strand_id
1 'polypeptide(L)'
;MLHGKRSYNITSLQRGLRLLQLFAQSERGLTAKQVTKLSGLPFSTVHRFLVNLETAGYLNCSCEGVYYLGVACFEVGQAAVGQLDIRRLSLPCLQELNQQTRETIHLTVRHGLFAVYVEKLDSPEQLRIHSRIGASVPLYCTAVGKVMLAFTPQEEREKLLRQLELKRLTPNTVGNMQELRTELYRVEKNGYACDLEEHELHIRCIAAPIWDHTGGIHASLSITAPMVRMPVSRLRQLAPLIQQAGLRISRELGYQTTKLPYGSPLSRTSTAEAAALAKPAV
;
A
#
# COMPACT_ATOMS: atom_id res chain seq x y z
N MET A 1 -13.46 -25.58 -16.59
CA MET A 1 -12.40 -25.99 -17.53
C MET A 1 -11.06 -25.47 -17.02
N LEU A 2 -10.19 -26.37 -16.57
CA LEU A 2 -8.88 -26.08 -15.99
C LEU A 2 -7.91 -25.66 -17.12
N HIS A 3 -7.53 -24.38 -17.18
CA HIS A 3 -6.40 -23.97 -18.01
C HIS A 3 -5.11 -24.44 -17.33
N GLY A 4 -4.56 -25.56 -17.81
CA GLY A 4 -3.26 -26.06 -17.39
C GLY A 4 -2.18 -24.98 -17.60
N LYS A 5 -1.44 -24.65 -16.55
CA LYS A 5 -0.25 -23.79 -16.63
C LYS A 5 0.77 -24.45 -17.55
N ARG A 6 0.83 -24.03 -18.81
CA ARG A 6 1.97 -24.32 -19.69
C ARG A 6 3.13 -23.44 -19.24
N SER A 7 4.11 -24.04 -18.57
CA SER A 7 5.35 -23.33 -18.21
C SER A 7 6.34 -23.43 -19.38
N TYR A 8 6.26 -22.48 -20.32
CA TYR A 8 7.31 -22.30 -21.32
C TYR A 8 8.42 -21.45 -20.70
N ASN A 9 9.55 -22.09 -20.39
CA ASN A 9 10.70 -21.39 -19.81
C ASN A 9 11.69 -20.99 -20.91
N ILE A 10 11.64 -19.72 -21.33
CA ILE A 10 12.58 -19.16 -22.30
C ILE A 10 13.71 -18.46 -21.52
N THR A 11 14.82 -19.19 -21.32
CA THR A 11 15.97 -18.74 -20.51
C THR A 11 16.56 -17.41 -20.99
N SER A 12 16.56 -17.14 -22.30
CA SER A 12 17.06 -15.87 -22.85
C SER A 12 16.18 -14.68 -22.46
N LEU A 13 14.85 -14.83 -22.50
CA LEU A 13 13.91 -13.80 -22.08
C LEU A 13 14.09 -13.47 -20.59
N GLN A 14 14.18 -14.51 -19.74
CA GLN A 14 14.40 -14.31 -18.29
C GLN A 14 15.70 -13.55 -18.00
N ARG A 15 16.79 -13.88 -18.71
CA ARG A 15 18.07 -13.18 -18.57
C ARG A 15 17.96 -11.72 -19.01
N GLY A 16 17.30 -11.44 -20.14
CA GLY A 16 17.05 -10.07 -20.60
C GLY A 16 16.27 -9.23 -19.58
N LEU A 17 15.17 -9.76 -19.05
CA LEU A 17 14.36 -9.09 -18.02
C LEU A 17 15.15 -8.85 -16.72
N ARG A 18 15.97 -9.83 -16.31
CA ARG A 18 16.85 -9.70 -15.13
C ARG A 18 17.88 -8.59 -15.31
N LEU A 19 18.41 -8.41 -16.52
CA LEU A 19 19.33 -7.32 -16.82
C LEU A 19 18.63 -5.96 -16.75
N LEU A 20 17.41 -5.81 -17.30
CA LEU A 20 16.64 -4.56 -17.14
C LEU A 20 16.38 -4.21 -15.67
N GLN A 21 16.06 -5.20 -14.84
CA GLN A 21 15.94 -5.01 -13.38
C GLN A 21 17.25 -4.57 -12.73
N LEU A 22 18.39 -5.08 -13.19
CA LEU A 22 19.71 -4.67 -12.71
C LEU A 22 20.00 -3.20 -13.05
N PHE A 23 19.63 -2.75 -14.26
CA PHE A 23 19.75 -1.35 -14.66
C PHE A 23 18.80 -0.43 -13.87
N ALA A 24 17.59 -0.90 -13.55
CA ALA A 24 16.64 -0.15 -12.72
C ALA A 24 17.14 0.13 -11.28
N GLN A 25 18.14 -0.62 -10.81
CA GLN A 25 18.79 -0.41 -9.52
C GLN A 25 20.02 0.50 -9.58
N SER A 26 20.43 0.94 -10.78
CA SER A 26 21.59 1.82 -10.98
C SER A 26 21.16 3.24 -11.36
N GLU A 27 21.56 4.24 -10.56
CA GLU A 27 21.26 5.65 -10.85
C GLU A 27 22.03 6.21 -12.06
N ARG A 28 23.19 5.64 -12.40
CA ARG A 28 24.11 6.18 -13.43
C ARG A 28 24.32 5.26 -14.63
N GLY A 29 23.55 4.18 -14.75
CA GLY A 29 23.80 3.14 -15.74
C GLY A 29 24.99 2.24 -15.38
N LEU A 30 25.37 1.33 -16.28
CA LEU A 30 26.42 0.33 -16.07
C LEU A 30 27.19 0.06 -17.38
N THR A 31 28.50 -0.17 -17.27
CA THR A 31 29.32 -0.67 -18.39
C THR A 31 29.13 -2.18 -18.59
N ALA A 32 29.43 -2.70 -19.78
CA ALA A 32 29.35 -4.15 -20.06
C ALA A 32 30.16 -5.01 -19.08
N LYS A 33 31.32 -4.52 -18.61
CA LYS A 33 32.15 -5.20 -17.59
C LYS A 33 31.44 -5.27 -16.24
N GLN A 34 30.82 -4.17 -15.79
CA GLN A 34 30.06 -4.13 -14.55
C GLN A 34 28.84 -5.06 -14.62
N VAL A 35 28.11 -5.05 -15.74
CA VAL A 35 26.97 -5.94 -15.97
C VAL A 35 27.39 -7.41 -15.93
N THR A 36 28.52 -7.76 -16.55
CA THR A 36 29.11 -9.11 -16.51
C THR A 36 29.38 -9.55 -15.07
N LYS A 37 30.03 -8.70 -14.28
CA LYS A 37 30.33 -8.98 -12.87
C LYS A 37 29.07 -9.15 -12.02
N LEU A 38 28.07 -8.30 -12.21
CA LEU A 38 26.84 -8.28 -11.40
C LEU A 38 25.85 -9.38 -11.79
N SER A 39 25.76 -9.72 -13.07
CA SER A 39 24.83 -10.75 -13.57
C SER A 39 25.39 -12.18 -13.48
N GLY A 40 26.72 -12.33 -13.35
CA GLY A 40 27.39 -13.63 -13.39
C GLY A 40 27.34 -14.31 -14.78
N LEU A 41 26.92 -13.59 -15.82
CA LEU A 41 26.84 -14.10 -17.19
C LEU A 41 28.17 -13.91 -17.93
N PRO A 42 28.53 -14.78 -18.91
CA PRO A 42 29.70 -14.57 -19.76
C PRO A 42 29.62 -13.24 -20.53
N PHE A 43 30.77 -12.58 -20.73
CA PHE A 43 30.85 -11.27 -21.38
C PHE A 43 30.20 -11.25 -22.78
N SER A 44 30.41 -12.28 -23.59
CA SER A 44 29.79 -12.42 -24.91
C SER A 44 28.26 -12.48 -24.86
N THR A 45 27.70 -13.08 -23.80
CA THR A 45 26.25 -13.17 -23.57
C THR A 45 25.70 -11.81 -23.15
N VAL A 46 26.38 -11.12 -22.23
CA VAL A 46 26.01 -9.76 -21.80
C VAL A 46 26.02 -8.82 -22.99
N HIS A 47 27.09 -8.79 -23.77
CA HIS A 47 27.19 -7.91 -24.93
C HIS A 47 26.02 -8.12 -25.91
N ARG A 48 25.66 -9.38 -26.19
CA ARG A 48 24.51 -9.68 -27.05
C ARG A 48 23.20 -9.15 -26.46
N PHE A 49 22.96 -9.30 -25.16
CA PHE A 49 21.76 -8.73 -24.53
C PHE A 49 21.75 -7.22 -24.57
N LEU A 50 22.88 -6.56 -24.27
CA LEU A 50 22.98 -5.11 -24.28
C LEU A 50 22.67 -4.54 -25.67
N VAL A 51 23.28 -5.07 -26.72
CA VAL A 51 23.01 -4.65 -28.11
C VAL A 51 21.55 -4.87 -28.49
N ASN A 52 20.95 -6.02 -28.12
CA ASN A 52 19.55 -6.28 -28.47
C ASN A 52 18.57 -5.37 -27.71
N LEU A 53 18.83 -5.12 -26.42
CA LEU A 53 18.02 -4.21 -25.61
C LEU A 53 18.18 -2.75 -26.07
N GLU A 54 19.37 -2.36 -26.50
CA GLU A 54 19.64 -1.06 -27.09
C GLU A 54 18.92 -0.89 -28.43
N THR A 55 19.04 -1.89 -29.32
CA THR A 55 18.33 -1.91 -30.62
C THR A 55 16.81 -1.84 -30.44
N ALA A 56 16.29 -2.45 -29.38
CA ALA A 56 14.87 -2.41 -29.02
C ALA A 56 14.46 -1.15 -28.23
N GLY A 57 15.36 -0.20 -27.97
CA GLY A 57 15.10 1.05 -27.28
C GLY A 57 14.90 0.95 -25.75
N TYR A 58 15.14 -0.22 -25.16
CA TYR A 58 15.07 -0.44 -23.71
C TYR A 58 16.34 0.01 -22.99
N LEU A 59 17.48 0.06 -23.70
CA LEU A 59 18.72 0.67 -23.23
C LEU A 59 19.21 1.73 -24.22
N ASN A 60 20.06 2.63 -23.75
CA ASN A 60 20.90 3.51 -24.57
C ASN A 60 22.35 3.32 -24.12
N CYS A 61 23.31 3.54 -25.02
CA CYS A 61 24.73 3.59 -24.70
C CYS A 61 25.27 5.02 -24.82
N SER A 62 26.02 5.49 -23.83
CA SER A 62 26.79 6.75 -23.92
C SER A 62 28.04 6.58 -24.80
N CYS A 63 28.67 7.69 -25.18
CA CYS A 63 29.97 7.69 -25.86
C CYS A 63 31.10 7.03 -25.04
N GLU A 64 30.96 6.97 -23.72
CA GLU A 64 31.89 6.33 -22.80
C GLU A 64 31.63 4.82 -22.60
N GLY A 65 30.64 4.25 -23.31
CA GLY A 65 30.30 2.83 -23.21
C GLY A 65 29.47 2.46 -21.97
N VAL A 66 28.78 3.44 -21.37
CA VAL A 66 27.87 3.24 -20.23
C VAL A 66 26.45 3.04 -20.75
N TYR A 67 25.84 1.91 -20.41
CA TYR A 67 24.46 1.60 -20.76
C TYR A 67 23.50 2.08 -19.67
N TYR A 68 22.38 2.68 -20.06
CA TYR A 68 21.33 3.16 -19.16
C TYR A 68 19.94 2.91 -19.75
N LEU A 69 18.89 3.00 -18.94
CA LEU A 69 17.52 2.73 -19.39
C LEU A 69 17.10 3.71 -20.50
N GLY A 70 16.55 3.15 -21.59
CA GLY A 70 15.99 3.89 -22.72
C GLY A 70 14.49 4.16 -22.57
N VAL A 71 13.93 4.92 -23.51
CA VAL A 71 12.54 5.43 -23.46
C VAL A 71 11.49 4.31 -23.51
N ALA A 72 11.77 3.17 -24.15
CA ALA A 72 10.82 2.06 -24.23
C ALA A 72 10.47 1.51 -22.83
N CYS A 73 11.40 1.59 -21.86
CA CYS A 73 11.13 1.23 -20.47
C CYS A 73 10.06 2.14 -19.86
N PHE A 74 10.12 3.44 -20.16
CA PHE A 74 9.14 4.42 -19.68
C PHE A 74 7.78 4.20 -20.34
N GLU A 75 7.72 3.93 -21.64
CA GLU A 75 6.46 3.67 -22.36
C GLU A 75 5.74 2.42 -21.84
N VAL A 76 6.49 1.32 -21.62
CA VAL A 76 5.94 0.10 -21.02
C VAL A 76 5.50 0.35 -19.58
N GLY A 77 6.29 1.10 -18.81
CA GLY A 77 5.95 1.53 -17.46
C GLY A 77 4.66 2.34 -17.41
N GLN A 78 4.53 3.37 -18.25
CA GLN A 78 3.35 4.22 -18.35
C GLN A 78 2.11 3.45 -18.80
N ALA A 79 2.25 2.54 -19.78
CA ALA A 79 1.17 1.68 -20.21
C ALA A 79 0.73 0.73 -19.09
N ALA A 80 1.68 0.19 -18.31
CA ALA A 80 1.39 -0.64 -17.14
C ALA A 80 0.66 0.18 -16.07
N VAL A 81 1.15 1.38 -15.74
CA VAL A 81 0.54 2.30 -14.77
C VAL A 81 -0.88 2.69 -15.17
N GLY A 82 -1.11 3.03 -16.44
CA GLY A 82 -2.46 3.32 -16.96
C GLY A 82 -3.41 2.13 -16.93
N GLN A 83 -2.89 0.90 -16.78
CA GLN A 83 -3.66 -0.34 -16.65
C GLN A 83 -3.79 -0.84 -15.20
N LEU A 84 -3.14 -0.18 -14.22
CA LEU A 84 -3.25 -0.54 -12.80
C LEU A 84 -4.64 -0.14 -12.28
N ASP A 85 -5.64 -0.98 -12.55
CA ASP A 85 -6.91 -0.93 -11.86
C ASP A 85 -6.72 -1.45 -10.44
N ILE A 86 -6.57 -0.52 -9.49
CA ILE A 86 -6.41 -0.81 -8.07
C ILE A 86 -7.51 -1.74 -7.54
N ARG A 87 -8.74 -1.67 -8.07
CA ARG A 87 -9.82 -2.58 -7.64
C ARG A 87 -9.51 -4.00 -8.06
N ARG A 88 -9.16 -4.20 -9.34
CA ARG A 88 -8.84 -5.53 -9.89
C ARG A 88 -7.66 -6.18 -9.17
N LEU A 89 -6.62 -5.41 -8.88
CA LEU A 89 -5.42 -5.89 -8.19
C LEU A 89 -5.66 -6.17 -6.71
N SER A 90 -6.51 -5.37 -6.06
CA SER A 90 -6.83 -5.55 -4.64
C SER A 90 -7.76 -6.74 -4.40
N LEU A 91 -8.66 -7.05 -5.33
CA LEU A 91 -9.79 -7.94 -5.10
C LEU A 91 -9.41 -9.31 -4.48
N PRO A 92 -8.39 -10.04 -4.94
CA PRO A 92 -8.00 -11.31 -4.31
C PRO A 92 -7.61 -11.13 -2.84
N CYS A 93 -6.87 -10.05 -2.53
CA CYS A 93 -6.46 -9.73 -1.17
C CYS A 93 -7.65 -9.36 -0.28
N LEU A 94 -8.60 -8.59 -0.82
CA LEU A 94 -9.83 -8.24 -0.10
C LEU A 94 -10.69 -9.48 0.19
N GLN A 95 -10.79 -10.40 -0.77
CA GLN A 95 -11.55 -11.65 -0.61
C GLN A 95 -10.96 -12.54 0.49
N GLU A 96 -9.63 -12.70 0.52
CA GLU A 96 -8.96 -13.43 1.59
C GLU A 96 -9.21 -12.80 2.97
N LEU A 97 -9.10 -11.47 3.08
CA LEU A 97 -9.40 -10.76 4.32
C LEU A 97 -10.86 -10.95 4.75
N ASN A 98 -11.80 -10.84 3.83
CA ASN A 98 -13.21 -11.03 4.12
C ASN A 98 -13.49 -12.46 4.61
N GLN A 99 -12.90 -13.48 3.97
CA GLN A 99 -13.04 -14.88 4.38
C GLN A 99 -12.42 -15.15 5.75
N GLN A 100 -11.22 -14.62 6.01
CA GLN A 100 -10.50 -14.83 7.27
C GLN A 100 -11.15 -14.10 8.45
N THR A 101 -11.59 -12.86 8.24
CA THR A 101 -12.12 -12.01 9.32
C THR A 101 -13.62 -12.16 9.50
N ARG A 102 -14.33 -12.58 8.44
CA ARG A 102 -15.80 -12.59 8.32
C ARG A 102 -16.44 -11.20 8.53
N GLU A 103 -15.68 -10.13 8.30
CA GLU A 103 -16.17 -8.76 8.46
C GLU A 103 -16.16 -8.01 7.12
N THR A 104 -16.78 -6.83 7.12
CA THR A 104 -16.91 -6.02 5.90
C THR A 104 -15.55 -5.44 5.54
N ILE A 105 -15.14 -5.59 4.28
CA ILE A 105 -13.88 -5.06 3.77
C ILE A 105 -14.18 -3.91 2.81
N HIS A 106 -13.49 -2.79 2.98
CA HIS A 106 -13.59 -1.65 2.06
C HIS A 106 -12.23 -1.34 1.43
N LEU A 107 -12.25 -1.00 0.14
CA LEU A 107 -11.18 -0.29 -0.53
C LEU A 107 -11.64 1.15 -0.77
N THR A 108 -10.82 2.11 -0.37
CA THR A 108 -11.10 3.53 -0.57
C THR A 108 -9.98 4.22 -1.32
N VAL A 109 -10.36 5.28 -2.03
CA VAL A 109 -9.43 6.23 -2.66
C VAL A 109 -9.68 7.64 -2.15
N ARG A 110 -8.62 8.45 -2.02
CA ARG A 110 -8.73 9.83 -1.58
C ARG A 110 -9.26 10.70 -2.72
N HIS A 111 -10.26 11.52 -2.42
CA HIS A 111 -10.77 12.58 -3.30
C HIS A 111 -10.92 13.87 -2.49
N GLY A 112 -9.96 14.77 -2.64
CA GLY A 112 -9.89 16.00 -1.83
C GLY A 112 -9.79 15.70 -0.34
N LEU A 113 -10.77 16.18 0.43
CA LEU A 113 -10.88 16.02 1.89
C LEU A 113 -11.72 14.80 2.32
N PHE A 114 -12.01 13.90 1.38
CA PHE A 114 -12.83 12.71 1.59
C PHE A 114 -12.13 11.45 1.10
N ALA A 115 -12.54 10.31 1.65
CA ALA A 115 -12.25 8.98 1.10
C ALA A 115 -13.52 8.44 0.43
N VAL A 116 -13.40 7.91 -0.78
CA VAL A 116 -14.51 7.34 -1.57
C VAL A 116 -14.39 5.84 -1.59
N TYR A 117 -15.46 5.13 -1.24
CA TYR A 117 -15.52 3.67 -1.37
C TYR A 117 -15.53 3.26 -2.84
N VAL A 118 -14.50 2.53 -3.27
CA VAL A 118 -14.42 2.02 -4.64
C VAL A 118 -14.69 0.53 -4.71
N GLU A 119 -14.41 -0.23 -3.64
CA GLU A 119 -14.79 -1.65 -3.53
C GLU A 119 -15.36 -1.94 -2.15
N LYS A 120 -16.30 -2.88 -2.08
CA LYS A 120 -16.89 -3.38 -0.83
C LYS A 120 -17.13 -4.88 -0.92
N LEU A 121 -16.64 -5.62 0.08
CA LEU A 121 -17.04 -7.00 0.32
C LEU A 121 -17.84 -7.07 1.62
N ASP A 122 -19.11 -7.46 1.52
CA ASP A 122 -20.00 -7.56 2.67
C ASP A 122 -19.59 -8.68 3.63
N SER A 123 -19.82 -8.45 4.92
CA SER A 123 -19.74 -9.51 5.92
C SER A 123 -20.81 -10.60 5.65
N PRO A 124 -20.48 -11.90 5.77
CA PRO A 124 -21.46 -12.96 5.71
C PRO A 124 -22.41 -12.99 6.92
N GLU A 125 -22.12 -12.24 7.99
CA GLU A 125 -22.91 -12.20 9.21
C GLU A 125 -24.28 -11.50 9.02
N GLN A 126 -25.22 -11.76 9.94
CA GLN A 126 -26.58 -11.19 9.87
C GLN A 126 -26.59 -9.68 10.16
N LEU A 127 -25.86 -9.24 11.18
CA LEU A 127 -25.71 -7.82 11.49
C LEU A 127 -24.58 -7.24 10.64
N ARG A 128 -24.98 -6.45 9.63
CA ARG A 128 -24.09 -5.88 8.61
C ARG A 128 -23.97 -4.37 8.74
N ILE A 129 -22.92 -3.85 8.12
CA ILE A 129 -22.65 -2.42 8.03
C ILE A 129 -23.24 -1.88 6.73
N HIS A 130 -24.03 -0.81 6.85
CA HIS A 130 -24.68 -0.20 5.70
C HIS A 130 -23.79 0.87 5.06
N SER A 131 -22.96 0.44 4.12
CA SER A 131 -22.14 1.30 3.24
C SER A 131 -22.33 0.93 1.77
N ARG A 132 -22.04 1.88 0.87
CA ARG A 132 -22.19 1.70 -0.58
C ARG A 132 -20.97 2.20 -1.35
N ILE A 133 -20.66 1.53 -2.46
CA ILE A 133 -19.65 2.00 -3.41
C ILE A 133 -20.06 3.38 -3.95
N GLY A 134 -19.10 4.29 -4.10
CA GLY A 134 -19.29 5.68 -4.50
C GLY A 134 -19.66 6.63 -3.37
N ALA A 135 -19.97 6.13 -2.16
CA ALA A 135 -20.14 7.01 -1.01
C ALA A 135 -18.79 7.55 -0.51
N SER A 136 -18.83 8.78 -0.03
CA SER A 136 -17.68 9.51 0.51
C SER A 136 -17.77 9.60 2.03
N VAL A 137 -16.63 9.49 2.71
CA VAL A 137 -16.51 9.64 4.16
C VAL A 137 -15.38 10.61 4.52
N PRO A 138 -15.46 11.33 5.66
CA PRO A 138 -14.49 12.35 6.01
C PRO A 138 -13.12 11.76 6.36
N LEU A 139 -12.04 12.47 6.03
CA LEU A 139 -10.69 11.98 6.33
C LEU A 139 -10.34 12.04 7.82
N TYR A 140 -10.89 12.98 8.58
CA TYR A 140 -10.43 13.28 9.94
C TYR A 140 -10.91 12.28 11.01
N CYS A 141 -12.00 11.55 10.77
CA CYS A 141 -12.66 10.70 11.77
C CYS A 141 -12.86 9.25 11.32
N THR A 142 -12.40 8.87 10.12
CA THR A 142 -12.43 7.49 9.65
C THR A 142 -11.06 6.86 9.69
N ALA A 143 -10.96 5.55 9.91
CA ALA A 143 -9.68 4.84 9.93
C ALA A 143 -8.92 5.01 8.60
N VAL A 144 -9.61 4.80 7.47
CA VAL A 144 -9.04 4.99 6.12
C VAL A 144 -8.58 6.41 5.88
N GLY A 145 -9.34 7.38 6.38
CA GLY A 145 -9.04 8.79 6.26
C GLY A 145 -7.80 9.20 7.04
N LYS A 146 -7.72 8.76 8.31
CA LYS A 146 -6.57 9.02 9.18
C LYS A 146 -5.30 8.38 8.63
N VAL A 147 -5.39 7.18 8.05
CA VAL A 147 -4.29 6.56 7.29
C VAL A 147 -3.84 7.46 6.13
N MET A 148 -4.77 7.89 5.26
CA MET A 148 -4.43 8.73 4.11
C MET A 148 -3.78 10.05 4.54
N LEU A 149 -4.32 10.71 5.58
CA LEU A 149 -3.74 11.93 6.12
C LEU A 149 -2.35 11.70 6.72
N ALA A 150 -2.19 10.66 7.55
CA ALA A 150 -0.95 10.38 8.26
C ALA A 150 0.23 10.16 7.31
N PHE A 151 0.02 9.44 6.22
CA PHE A 151 1.11 9.05 5.32
C PHE A 151 1.22 9.92 4.06
N THR A 152 0.37 10.93 3.91
CA THR A 152 0.54 11.96 2.88
C THR A 152 1.80 12.79 3.22
N PRO A 153 2.64 13.16 2.22
CA PRO A 153 3.82 13.99 2.45
C PRO A 153 3.51 15.24 3.26
N GLN A 154 4.40 15.61 4.19
CA GLN A 154 4.15 16.63 5.20
C GLN A 154 3.59 17.96 4.63
N GLU A 155 4.14 18.44 3.52
CA GLU A 155 3.68 19.68 2.88
C GLU A 155 2.24 19.57 2.36
N GLU A 156 1.89 18.48 1.70
CA GLU A 156 0.52 18.24 1.22
C GLU A 156 -0.42 17.99 2.39
N ARG A 157 0.02 17.24 3.41
CA ARG A 157 -0.75 17.01 4.62
C ARG A 157 -1.13 18.31 5.31
N GLU A 158 -0.19 19.24 5.50
CA GLU A 158 -0.50 20.53 6.12
C GLU A 158 -1.47 21.37 5.28
N LYS A 159 -1.44 21.26 3.94
CA LYS A 159 -2.45 21.89 3.07
C LYS A 159 -3.84 21.29 3.31
N LEU A 160 -3.94 19.96 3.38
CA LEU A 160 -5.20 19.27 3.67
C LEU A 160 -5.73 19.64 5.05
N LEU A 161 -4.88 19.60 6.08
CA LEU A 161 -5.25 19.92 7.46
C LEU A 161 -5.83 21.34 7.62
N ARG A 162 -5.29 22.33 6.89
CA ARG A 162 -5.82 23.70 6.90
C ARG A 162 -7.20 23.84 6.28
N GLN A 163 -7.59 22.92 5.40
CA GLN A 163 -8.87 22.92 4.72
C GLN A 163 -9.94 22.07 5.44
N LEU A 164 -9.54 21.26 6.43
CA LEU A 164 -10.46 20.39 7.16
C LEU A 164 -11.38 21.19 8.09
N GLU A 165 -12.67 20.91 7.99
CA GLU A 165 -13.67 21.28 8.99
C GLU A 165 -13.94 20.08 9.90
N LEU A 166 -13.59 20.18 11.17
CA LEU A 166 -13.80 19.11 12.14
C LEU A 166 -15.22 19.19 12.72
N LYS A 167 -16.15 18.48 12.09
CA LYS A 167 -17.53 18.32 12.60
C LYS A 167 -17.58 17.17 13.58
N ARG A 168 -18.14 17.40 14.77
CA ARG A 168 -18.35 16.33 15.75
C ARG A 168 -19.54 15.47 15.32
N LEU A 169 -19.29 14.23 14.87
CA LEU A 169 -20.32 13.29 14.40
C LEU A 169 -20.83 12.40 15.53
N THR A 170 -19.94 12.11 16.49
CA THR A 170 -20.19 11.31 17.68
C THR A 170 -19.47 11.95 18.88
N PRO A 171 -19.76 11.50 20.11
CA PRO A 171 -18.99 11.93 21.28
C PRO A 171 -17.48 11.61 21.17
N ASN A 172 -17.09 10.60 20.38
CA ASN A 172 -15.71 10.14 20.23
C ASN A 172 -14.97 10.82 19.08
N THR A 173 -15.68 11.54 18.19
CA THR A 173 -15.03 12.25 17.09
C THR A 173 -13.99 13.23 17.64
N VAL A 174 -12.80 13.23 17.02
CA VAL A 174 -11.72 14.18 17.32
C VAL A 174 -12.24 15.62 17.40
N GLY A 175 -11.97 16.30 18.52
CA GLY A 175 -12.59 17.57 18.87
C GLY A 175 -11.87 18.79 18.33
N ASN A 176 -10.58 18.67 18.01
CA ASN A 176 -9.77 19.77 17.51
C ASN A 176 -8.55 19.30 16.71
N MET A 177 -7.87 20.26 16.07
CA MET A 177 -6.74 19.98 15.20
C MET A 177 -5.51 19.42 15.93
N GLN A 178 -5.33 19.74 17.22
CA GLN A 178 -4.21 19.25 18.01
C GLN A 178 -4.37 17.76 18.36
N GLU A 179 -5.59 17.36 18.70
CA GLU A 179 -5.96 15.95 18.89
C GLU A 179 -5.79 15.17 17.58
N LEU A 180 -6.23 15.74 16.44
CA LEU A 180 -6.07 15.09 15.14
C LEU A 180 -4.59 14.88 14.81
N ARG A 181 -3.74 15.90 14.98
CA ARG A 181 -2.28 15.76 14.76
C ARG A 181 -1.66 14.68 15.63
N THR A 182 -2.07 14.61 16.90
CA THR A 182 -1.61 13.59 17.84
C THR A 182 -2.01 12.20 17.39
N GLU A 183 -3.22 12.05 16.88
CA GLU A 183 -3.71 10.79 16.34
C GLU A 183 -2.98 10.40 15.04
N LEU A 184 -2.77 11.34 14.11
CA LEU A 184 -2.00 11.09 12.88
C LEU A 184 -0.56 10.66 13.19
N TYR A 185 0.06 11.24 14.21
CA TYR A 185 1.38 10.80 14.67
C TYR A 185 1.40 9.35 15.19
N ARG A 186 0.33 8.92 15.88
CA ARG A 186 0.20 7.52 16.31
C ARG A 186 -0.01 6.60 15.12
N VAL A 187 -0.81 7.01 14.16
CA VAL A 187 -1.01 6.27 12.90
C VAL A 187 0.31 6.11 12.17
N GLU A 188 1.13 7.18 12.11
CA GLU A 188 2.48 7.12 11.57
C GLU A 188 3.33 6.07 12.29
N LYS A 189 3.39 6.10 13.62
CA LYS A 189 4.21 5.13 14.36
C LYS A 189 3.73 3.68 14.23
N ASN A 190 2.43 3.47 14.24
CA ASN A 190 1.83 2.14 14.27
C ASN A 190 1.75 1.50 12.88
N GLY A 191 1.66 2.33 11.82
CA GLY A 191 1.45 1.86 10.45
C GLY A 191 0.00 1.46 10.13
N TYR A 192 -0.96 1.81 10.99
CA TYR A 192 -2.39 1.58 10.81
C TYR A 192 -3.19 2.61 11.65
N ALA A 193 -4.46 2.80 11.31
CA ALA A 193 -5.38 3.62 12.12
C ALA A 193 -6.59 2.81 12.56
N CYS A 194 -7.21 3.24 13.65
CA CYS A 194 -8.51 2.74 14.11
C CYS A 194 -9.54 3.87 14.10
N ASP A 195 -10.79 3.52 13.85
CA ASP A 195 -11.96 4.35 14.12
C ASP A 195 -12.70 3.67 15.28
N LEU A 196 -12.70 4.34 16.44
CA LEU A 196 -13.32 3.84 17.67
C LEU A 196 -14.67 4.51 17.91
N GLU A 197 -15.55 4.39 16.93
CA GLU A 197 -16.89 5.01 16.91
C GLU A 197 -16.80 6.55 16.75
N GLU A 198 -15.77 7.04 16.05
CA GLU A 198 -15.53 8.45 15.74
C GLU A 198 -16.40 8.94 14.59
N HIS A 199 -16.65 8.08 13.59
CA HIS A 199 -17.49 8.41 12.44
C HIS A 199 -18.96 8.04 12.69
N GLU A 200 -19.22 6.84 13.22
CA GLU A 200 -20.56 6.33 13.47
C GLU A 200 -20.57 5.51 14.77
N LEU A 201 -21.60 5.72 15.61
CA LEU A 201 -21.76 4.98 16.86
C LEU A 201 -21.97 3.48 16.59
N HIS A 202 -21.44 2.64 17.48
CA HIS A 202 -21.53 1.18 17.39
C HIS A 202 -20.78 0.56 16.21
N ILE A 203 -20.00 1.32 15.44
CA ILE A 203 -19.18 0.81 14.34
C ILE A 203 -17.72 1.10 14.65
N ARG A 204 -16.86 0.10 14.40
CA ARG A 204 -15.41 0.25 14.51
C ARG A 204 -14.72 -0.22 13.25
N CYS A 205 -13.63 0.48 12.93
CA CYS A 205 -12.81 0.16 11.77
C CYS A 205 -11.34 0.06 12.17
N ILE A 206 -10.59 -0.76 11.44
CA ILE A 206 -9.13 -0.68 11.37
C ILE A 206 -8.74 -0.52 9.90
N ALA A 207 -7.74 0.29 9.61
CA ALA A 207 -7.29 0.57 8.25
C ALA A 207 -5.78 0.53 8.10
N ALA A 208 -5.33 0.15 6.91
CA ALA A 208 -3.93 0.17 6.51
C ALA A 208 -3.73 0.99 5.22
N PRO A 209 -2.54 1.58 5.05
CA PRO A 209 -2.16 2.28 3.82
C PRO A 209 -2.01 1.34 2.63
N ILE A 210 -2.30 1.87 1.44
CA ILE A 210 -1.92 1.27 0.16
C ILE A 210 -1.10 2.31 -0.60
N TRP A 211 0.18 2.00 -0.82
CA TRP A 211 1.10 2.84 -1.59
C TRP A 211 1.07 2.47 -3.06
N ASP A 212 1.21 3.49 -3.91
CA ASP A 212 1.45 3.30 -5.34
C ASP A 212 2.95 3.16 -5.66
N HIS A 213 3.26 3.02 -6.94
CA HIS A 213 4.65 2.90 -7.42
C HIS A 213 5.53 4.12 -7.10
N THR A 214 4.96 5.30 -6.83
CA THR A 214 5.71 6.51 -6.45
C THR A 214 6.03 6.56 -4.95
N GLY A 215 5.42 5.66 -4.17
CA GLY A 215 5.41 5.74 -2.71
C GLY A 215 4.39 6.75 -2.15
N GLY A 216 3.54 7.31 -3.01
CA GLY A 216 2.41 8.13 -2.63
C GLY A 216 1.28 7.30 -2.02
N ILE A 217 0.42 7.96 -1.22
CA ILE A 217 -0.78 7.34 -0.65
C ILE A 217 -2.04 8.01 -1.20
N HIS A 218 -2.73 7.27 -2.05
CA HIS A 218 -4.03 7.68 -2.59
C HIS A 218 -5.13 6.66 -2.30
N ALA A 219 -4.80 5.52 -1.69
CA ALA A 219 -5.73 4.47 -1.35
C ALA A 219 -5.51 3.91 0.07
N SER A 220 -6.56 3.33 0.63
CA SER A 220 -6.51 2.62 1.89
C SER A 220 -7.51 1.46 1.88
N LEU A 221 -7.19 0.44 2.67
CA LEU A 221 -8.01 -0.73 2.90
C LEU A 221 -8.48 -0.70 4.36
N SER A 222 -9.73 -1.10 4.63
CA SER A 222 -10.23 -1.25 6.01
C SER A 222 -11.02 -2.53 6.24
N ILE A 223 -11.00 -2.99 7.49
CA ILE A 223 -11.92 -3.98 8.05
C ILE A 223 -12.91 -3.22 8.95
N THR A 224 -14.21 -3.37 8.71
CA THR A 224 -15.27 -2.66 9.42
C THR A 224 -16.30 -3.63 9.97
N ALA A 225 -16.69 -3.43 11.23
CA ALA A 225 -17.65 -4.28 11.91
C ALA A 225 -18.38 -3.54 13.06
N PRO A 226 -19.53 -4.07 13.51
CA PRO A 226 -20.17 -3.60 14.72
C PRO A 226 -19.26 -3.75 15.94
N MET A 227 -19.31 -2.80 16.88
CA MET A 227 -18.45 -2.74 18.05
C MET A 227 -18.48 -4.03 18.89
N VAL A 228 -19.65 -4.70 18.93
CA VAL A 228 -19.87 -5.96 19.66
C VAL A 228 -19.01 -7.11 19.14
N ARG A 229 -18.66 -7.09 17.84
CA ARG A 229 -17.73 -8.06 17.23
C ARG A 229 -16.31 -7.54 17.12
N MET A 230 -16.11 -6.23 17.34
CA MET A 230 -14.84 -5.53 17.16
C MET A 230 -14.36 -4.85 18.46
N PRO A 231 -14.13 -5.61 19.55
CA PRO A 231 -13.49 -5.07 20.74
C PRO A 231 -12.03 -4.66 20.44
N VAL A 232 -11.45 -3.83 21.30
CA VAL A 232 -10.06 -3.34 21.15
C VAL A 232 -9.04 -4.49 21.09
N SER A 233 -9.30 -5.61 21.76
CA SER A 233 -8.48 -6.83 21.66
C SER A 233 -8.46 -7.39 20.24
N ARG A 234 -9.61 -7.43 19.55
CA ARG A 234 -9.71 -7.90 18.16
C ARG A 234 -9.04 -6.93 17.20
N LEU A 235 -9.19 -5.62 17.38
CA LEU A 235 -8.47 -4.62 16.58
C LEU A 235 -6.95 -4.86 16.62
N ARG A 236 -6.39 -5.12 17.81
CA ARG A 236 -4.96 -5.46 17.96
C ARG A 236 -4.57 -6.76 17.23
N GLN A 237 -5.44 -7.77 17.22
CA GLN A 237 -5.21 -9.01 16.47
C GLN A 237 -5.26 -8.81 14.95
N LEU A 238 -6.12 -7.89 14.47
CA LEU A 238 -6.30 -7.60 13.05
C LEU A 238 -5.23 -6.65 12.49
N ALA A 239 -4.57 -5.85 13.33
CA ALA A 239 -3.51 -4.92 12.93
C ALA A 239 -2.42 -5.55 12.03
N PRO A 240 -1.73 -6.63 12.44
CA PRO A 240 -0.71 -7.23 11.57
C PRO A 240 -1.30 -7.76 10.26
N LEU A 241 -2.52 -8.30 10.30
CA LEU A 241 -3.19 -8.87 9.13
C LEU A 241 -3.51 -7.78 8.09
N ILE A 242 -4.10 -6.67 8.51
CA ILE A 242 -4.47 -5.60 7.58
C ILE A 242 -3.25 -4.85 7.05
N GLN A 243 -2.20 -4.70 7.85
CA GLN A 243 -0.93 -4.11 7.40
C GLN A 243 -0.25 -4.98 6.33
N GLN A 244 -0.22 -6.31 6.53
CA GLN A 244 0.30 -7.23 5.53
C GLN A 244 -0.51 -7.19 4.23
N ALA A 245 -1.83 -7.12 4.34
CA ALA A 245 -2.72 -6.99 3.19
C ALA A 245 -2.50 -5.68 2.42
N GLY A 246 -2.39 -4.55 3.12
CA GLY A 246 -2.08 -3.24 2.51
C GLY A 246 -0.75 -3.25 1.78
N LEU A 247 0.30 -3.82 2.39
CA LEU A 247 1.61 -3.95 1.77
C LEU A 247 1.59 -4.89 0.56
N ARG A 248 0.85 -6.00 0.61
CA ARG A 248 0.69 -6.92 -0.52
C ARG A 248 0.05 -6.22 -1.71
N ILE A 249 -1.05 -5.49 -1.49
CA ILE A 249 -1.70 -4.70 -2.55
C ILE A 249 -0.73 -3.64 -3.09
N SER A 250 0.01 -2.96 -2.21
CA SER A 250 0.99 -1.95 -2.62
C SER A 250 2.05 -2.54 -3.56
N ARG A 251 2.54 -3.76 -3.28
CA ARG A 251 3.51 -4.45 -4.15
C ARG A 251 2.92 -4.79 -5.52
N GLU A 252 1.65 -5.20 -5.58
CA GLU A 252 0.94 -5.41 -6.85
C GLU A 252 0.77 -4.11 -7.64
N LEU A 253 0.68 -2.96 -6.96
CA LEU A 253 0.69 -1.62 -7.57
C LEU A 253 2.09 -1.11 -7.95
N GLY A 254 3.13 -1.92 -7.78
CA GLY A 254 4.50 -1.55 -8.12
C GLY A 254 5.25 -0.77 -7.04
N TYR A 255 4.74 -0.70 -5.81
CA TYR A 255 5.47 -0.11 -4.68
C TYR A 255 6.74 -0.91 -4.37
N GLN A 256 7.89 -0.27 -4.57
CA GLN A 256 9.21 -0.85 -4.30
C GLN A 256 9.87 -0.06 -3.18
N THR A 257 9.91 -0.61 -1.96
CA THR A 257 10.76 -0.07 -0.89
C THR A 257 11.57 -1.17 -0.21
N THR A 258 12.83 -0.83 0.09
CA THR A 258 13.78 -1.58 0.92
C THR A 258 13.66 -1.27 2.42
N LYS A 259 12.76 -0.35 2.82
CA LYS A 259 12.41 -0.04 4.22
C LYS A 259 10.90 0.11 4.37
N LEU A 260 10.29 -0.69 5.27
CA LEU A 260 8.95 -0.39 5.77
C LEU A 260 8.97 1.01 6.41
N PRO A 261 8.05 1.93 6.08
CA PRO A 261 8.11 3.29 6.59
C PRO A 261 7.79 3.41 8.10
N TYR A 262 7.38 2.32 8.76
CA TYR A 262 7.02 2.31 10.20
C TYR A 262 7.75 1.21 10.94
N GLY A 263 7.93 1.42 12.25
CA GLY A 263 8.66 0.51 13.13
C GLY A 263 8.09 -0.90 13.05
N SER A 264 8.92 -1.85 12.62
CA SER A 264 8.59 -3.29 12.62
C SER A 264 8.25 -3.76 14.03
N PRO A 265 7.14 -4.49 14.24
CA PRO A 265 7.06 -5.48 15.30
C PRO A 265 6.97 -6.87 14.66
N LEU A 266 7.94 -7.23 13.82
CA LEU A 266 8.05 -8.59 13.29
C LEU A 266 9.50 -9.09 13.37
N SER A 267 10.05 -9.06 14.58
CA SER A 267 10.96 -10.09 15.11
C SER A 267 11.41 -9.70 16.51
N ARG A 268 10.71 -10.21 17.53
CA ARG A 268 11.25 -10.62 18.84
C ARG A 268 10.08 -11.07 19.71
N THR A 269 9.94 -12.38 19.83
CA THR A 269 9.50 -12.98 21.10
C THR A 269 10.36 -12.40 22.21
N SER A 270 9.79 -11.50 23.01
CA SER A 270 10.32 -11.05 24.29
C SER A 270 9.15 -10.47 25.10
N THR A 271 8.90 -11.13 26.23
CA THR A 271 7.76 -11.00 27.14
C THR A 271 7.76 -9.72 28.00
N ALA A 272 7.98 -8.52 27.44
CA ALA A 272 8.21 -7.33 28.28
C ALA A 272 7.42 -6.03 27.99
N GLU A 273 6.54 -5.96 26.98
CA GLU A 273 5.85 -4.69 26.64
C GLU A 273 4.31 -4.73 26.80
N ALA A 274 3.82 -5.47 27.78
CA ALA A 274 2.39 -5.52 28.11
C ALA A 274 1.87 -4.32 28.96
N ALA A 275 2.68 -3.29 29.24
CA ALA A 275 2.36 -2.30 30.28
C ALA A 275 1.95 -0.89 29.80
N ALA A 276 1.93 -0.56 28.50
CA ALA A 276 1.75 0.83 28.05
C ALA A 276 0.33 1.21 27.57
N LEU A 277 -0.69 0.37 27.75
CA LEU A 277 -2.09 0.67 27.40
C LEU A 277 -3.07 0.54 28.56
N ALA A 278 -2.58 0.54 29.80
CA ALA A 278 -3.38 0.64 31.00
C ALA A 278 -3.26 2.04 31.60
N LYS A 279 -4.11 2.96 31.18
CA LYS A 279 -4.56 4.02 32.08
C LYS A 279 -6.06 3.81 32.31
N PRO A 280 -6.50 3.51 33.53
CA PRO A 280 -7.91 3.61 33.86
C PRO A 280 -8.28 5.10 33.88
N ALA A 281 -9.41 5.43 33.25
CA ALA A 281 -10.08 6.69 33.54
C ALA A 281 -10.62 6.59 34.98
N VAL A 282 -10.20 7.52 35.83
CA VAL A 282 -10.98 7.97 36.99
C VAL A 282 -11.64 9.27 36.56
#